data_AF-A0A9X8VDF8-F1
#
_entry.id   AF-A0A9X8VDF8-F1
#
_cell.length_a   1.000
_cell.length_b   1.000
_cell.length_c   1.000
_cell.angle_alpha   90.00
_cell.angle_beta   90.00
_cell.angle_gamma   90.00
#
_symmetry.space_group_name_H-M   'P 1'
#
loop_
_entity.id
_entity.type
_entity.pdbx_description
1 polymer ?
#
loop_
_entity_poly.entity_id
_entity_poly.type
_entity_poly.pdbx_seq_one_letter_code
_entity_poly.pdbx_strand_id
1 'polypeptide(L)'
;LCDANLRGADLRGADLRGAYLPDHTFVIMGGPYYLQISNGEYVRAGCQNHTVEQWRKFTKREIAEMDGKKALKFYPRLLKIIDFYLGAGEHPDWVNKPETEDAA
;
A
#
# COMPACT_ATOMS: atom_id res chain seq x y z
N LEU A 1 1.76 26.06 -6.69
CA LEU A 1 0.34 26.03 -7.08
C LEU A 1 -0.32 24.95 -6.22
N CYS A 2 -0.71 25.27 -4.98
CA CYS A 2 -1.09 24.24 -4.00
C CYS A 2 -2.57 24.29 -3.59
N ASP A 3 -3.37 25.19 -4.19
CA ASP A 3 -4.74 25.49 -3.73
C ASP A 3 -5.83 25.20 -4.77
N ALA A 4 -5.58 24.33 -5.75
CA ALA A 4 -6.63 23.91 -6.68
C ALA A 4 -7.57 22.89 -6.02
N ASN A 5 -8.73 23.34 -5.52
CA ASN A 5 -9.78 22.44 -5.06
C ASN A 5 -10.54 21.86 -6.27
N LEU A 6 -10.21 20.62 -6.64
CA LEU A 6 -10.84 19.89 -7.73
C LEU A 6 -12.03 19.02 -7.29
N ARG A 7 -12.53 19.20 -6.06
CA ARG A 7 -13.66 18.40 -5.57
C ARG A 7 -14.91 18.69 -6.40
N GLY A 8 -15.44 17.67 -7.07
CA GLY A 8 -16.61 17.77 -7.95
C GLY A 8 -16.27 18.16 -9.40
N ALA A 9 -14.99 18.28 -9.75
CA ALA A 9 -14.59 18.46 -11.14
C ALA A 9 -14.99 17.23 -11.97
N ASP A 10 -15.62 17.47 -13.11
CA ASP A 10 -15.89 16.42 -14.09
C ASP A 10 -14.62 16.17 -14.91
N LEU A 11 -13.92 15.09 -14.58
CA LEU A 11 -12.69 14.67 -15.27
C LEU A 11 -12.96 13.63 -16.38
N ARG A 12 -14.23 13.40 -16.75
CA ARG A 12 -14.57 12.47 -17.83
C ARG A 12 -14.01 13.00 -19.15
N GLY A 13 -13.26 12.16 -19.85
CA GLY A 13 -12.63 12.51 -21.13
C GLY A 13 -11.35 13.35 -21.02
N ALA A 14 -10.81 13.55 -19.81
CA ALA A 14 -9.51 14.17 -19.64
C ALA A 14 -8.42 13.36 -20.38
N ASP A 15 -7.67 14.04 -21.24
CA ASP A 15 -6.57 13.43 -21.96
C ASP A 15 -5.31 13.40 -21.08
N LEU A 16 -4.96 12.21 -20.60
CA LEU A 16 -3.76 11.98 -19.79
C LEU A 16 -2.59 11.42 -20.62
N ARG A 17 -2.70 11.41 -21.96
CA ARG A 17 -1.61 10.96 -22.83
C ARG A 17 -0.41 11.88 -22.68
N GLY A 18 0.77 11.29 -22.46
CA GLY A 18 2.02 12.04 -22.26
C GLY A 18 2.19 12.63 -20.86
N ALA A 19 1.30 12.31 -19.91
CA ALA A 19 1.53 12.65 -18.51
C ALA A 19 2.78 11.93 -17.98
N TYR A 20 3.72 12.70 -17.42
CA TYR A 20 4.90 12.15 -16.78
C TYR A 20 4.53 11.58 -15.42
N LEU A 21 4.75 10.28 -15.25
CA LEU A 21 4.75 9.67 -13.93
C LEU A 21 6.11 9.92 -13.29
N PRO A 22 6.15 10.14 -11.96
CA PRO A 22 7.42 10.17 -11.25
C PRO A 22 8.19 8.87 -11.45
N ASP A 23 9.52 8.95 -11.37
CA ASP A 23 10.37 7.78 -11.40
C ASP A 23 9.95 6.77 -10.32
N HIS A 24 10.18 5.48 -10.59
CA HIS A 24 9.83 4.38 -9.68
C HIS A 24 8.32 4.32 -9.36
N THR A 25 7.48 4.68 -10.33
CA THR A 25 6.03 4.46 -10.26
C THR A 25 5.65 3.10 -10.84
N PHE A 26 5.05 2.24 -10.01
CA PHE A 26 4.55 0.93 -10.43
C PHE A 26 3.07 0.81 -10.09
N VAL A 27 2.27 0.29 -11.01
CA VAL A 27 0.86 -0.02 -10.78
C VAL A 27 0.68 -1.53 -10.92
N ILE A 28 0.19 -2.18 -9.85
CA ILE A 28 0.05 -3.63 -9.79
C ILE A 28 -1.42 -3.96 -9.60
N MET A 29 -1.98 -4.64 -10.61
CA MET A 29 -3.39 -5.02 -10.69
C MET A 29 -3.56 -6.54 -10.49
N GLY A 30 -4.80 -6.97 -10.28
CA GLY A 30 -5.14 -8.40 -10.17
C GLY A 30 -4.95 -9.00 -8.76
N GLY A 31 -4.59 -8.19 -7.78
CA GLY A 31 -4.59 -8.56 -6.36
C GLY A 31 -5.90 -8.25 -5.65
N PRO A 32 -6.02 -8.60 -4.35
CA PRO A 32 -7.19 -8.26 -3.53
C PRO A 32 -7.34 -6.75 -3.27
N TYR A 33 -6.26 -5.99 -3.53
CA TYR A 33 -6.21 -4.55 -3.48
C TYR A 33 -5.48 -4.02 -4.72
N TYR A 34 -5.93 -2.86 -5.20
CA TYR A 34 -5.14 -2.02 -6.09
C TYR A 34 -3.85 -1.62 -5.38
N LEU A 35 -2.70 -1.84 -6.02
CA LEU A 35 -1.41 -1.37 -5.51
C LEU A 35 -0.81 -0.32 -6.44
N GLN A 36 -0.27 0.73 -5.83
CA GLN A 36 0.55 1.72 -6.51
C GLN A 36 1.77 2.05 -5.67
N ILE A 37 2.94 2.00 -6.29
CA ILE A 37 4.18 2.52 -5.74
C ILE A 37 4.45 3.86 -6.43
N SER A 38 4.88 4.87 -5.69
CA SER A 38 5.23 6.18 -6.25
C SER A 38 6.49 6.74 -5.59
N ASN A 39 7.34 7.36 -6.40
CA ASN A 39 8.60 7.99 -5.98
C ASN A 39 9.59 7.03 -5.29
N GLY A 40 9.38 5.71 -5.37
CA GLY A 40 10.17 4.73 -4.62
C GLY A 40 9.98 4.76 -3.09
N GLU A 41 9.10 5.61 -2.56
CA GLU A 41 8.97 5.85 -1.12
C GLU A 41 7.57 5.54 -0.57
N TYR A 42 6.54 5.69 -1.39
CA TYR A 42 5.15 5.54 -0.98
C TYR A 42 4.51 4.33 -1.64
N VAL A 43 3.70 3.63 -0.87
CA VAL A 43 2.92 2.49 -1.33
C VAL A 43 1.46 2.68 -0.94
N ARG A 44 0.60 2.68 -1.95
CA ARG A 44 -0.84 2.65 -1.81
C ARG A 44 -1.33 1.20 -1.93
N ALA A 45 -2.12 0.77 -0.95
CA ALA A 45 -2.90 -0.46 -0.99
C ALA A 45 -4.37 -0.14 -0.78
N GLY A 46 -5.16 -0.16 -1.86
CA GLY A 46 -6.55 0.28 -1.85
C GLY A 46 -6.68 1.75 -1.40
N CYS A 47 -7.40 1.99 -0.30
CA CYS A 47 -7.61 3.32 0.26
C CYS A 47 -6.44 3.81 1.14
N GLN A 48 -5.49 2.94 1.49
CA GLN A 48 -4.39 3.25 2.41
C GLN A 48 -3.16 3.66 1.62
N ASN A 49 -2.56 4.82 1.94
CA ASN A 49 -1.33 5.29 1.31
C ASN A 49 -0.34 5.75 2.38
N HIS A 50 0.77 5.01 2.50
CA HIS A 50 1.77 5.19 3.55
C HIS A 50 3.17 5.00 2.96
N THR A 51 4.19 5.48 3.68
CA THR A 51 5.59 5.25 3.28
C THR A 51 5.96 3.78 3.46
N VAL A 52 7.00 3.34 2.76
CA VAL A 52 7.61 2.01 2.95
C VAL A 52 7.96 1.76 4.41
N GLU A 53 8.55 2.75 5.09
CA GLU A 53 8.92 2.61 6.50
C GLU A 53 7.72 2.42 7.42
N GLN A 54 6.61 3.14 7.17
CA GLN A 54 5.37 2.98 7.92
C GLN A 54 4.80 1.58 7.71
N TRP A 55 4.74 1.12 6.45
CA TRP A 55 4.33 -0.24 6.13
C TRP A 55 5.15 -1.30 6.83
N ARG A 56 6.45 -1.08 7.06
CA ARG A 56 7.31 -2.02 7.80
C ARG A 56 7.13 -2.00 9.31
N LYS A 57 6.44 -0.99 9.86
CA LYS A 57 6.29 -0.76 11.31
C LYS A 57 4.87 -0.97 11.83
N PHE A 58 3.87 -1.12 10.96
CA PHE A 58 2.49 -1.29 11.42
C PHE A 58 2.31 -2.54 12.29
N THR A 59 1.55 -2.34 13.35
CA THR A 59 1.09 -3.38 14.26
C THR A 59 -0.05 -4.18 13.64
N LYS A 60 -0.26 -5.40 14.16
CA LYS A 60 -1.40 -6.26 13.76
C LYS A 60 -2.73 -5.52 13.89
N ARG A 61 -2.90 -4.72 14.95
CA ARG A 61 -4.12 -3.94 15.19
C ARG A 61 -4.34 -2.86 14.12
N GLU A 62 -3.32 -2.06 13.80
CA GLU A 62 -3.44 -1.01 12.78
C GLU A 62 -3.79 -1.59 11.41
N ILE A 63 -3.20 -2.72 11.04
CA ILE A 63 -3.57 -3.42 9.79
C ILE A 63 -5.01 -3.95 9.84
N ALA A 64 -5.44 -4.50 10.98
CA ALA A 64 -6.82 -4.95 11.15
C ALA A 64 -7.83 -3.79 11.09
N GLU A 65 -7.47 -2.59 11.55
CA GLU A 65 -8.32 -1.39 11.47
C GLU A 65 -8.52 -0.91 10.03
N MET A 66 -7.61 -1.25 9.10
CA MET A 66 -7.73 -0.83 7.69
C MET A 66 -8.81 -1.58 6.91
N ASP A 67 -8.84 -2.91 7.00
CA ASP A 67 -9.81 -3.76 6.28
C ASP A 67 -9.92 -5.17 6.93
N GLY A 68 -9.78 -5.23 8.25
CA GLY A 68 -9.99 -6.43 9.06
C GLY A 68 -9.12 -7.63 8.66
N LYS A 69 -9.75 -8.81 8.66
CA LYS A 69 -9.09 -10.08 8.34
C LYS A 69 -8.54 -10.13 6.91
N LYS A 70 -9.15 -9.41 5.97
CA LYS A 70 -8.70 -9.38 4.57
C LYS A 70 -7.36 -8.65 4.45
N ALA A 71 -7.21 -7.52 5.14
CA ALA A 71 -5.94 -6.80 5.24
C ALA A 71 -4.86 -7.66 5.92
N LEU A 72 -5.19 -8.26 7.07
CA LEU A 72 -4.27 -9.14 7.80
C LEU A 72 -3.72 -10.29 6.95
N LYS A 73 -4.60 -10.96 6.19
CA LYS A 73 -4.19 -12.07 5.32
C LYS A 73 -3.30 -11.62 4.15
N PHE A 74 -3.52 -10.41 3.66
CA PHE A 74 -2.77 -9.87 2.52
C PHE A 74 -1.43 -9.24 2.92
N TYR A 75 -1.34 -8.70 4.13
CA TYR A 75 -0.21 -7.91 4.59
C TYR A 75 1.18 -8.59 4.45
N PRO A 76 1.36 -9.89 4.74
CA PRO A 76 2.66 -10.55 4.50
C PRO A 76 3.07 -10.54 3.02
N ARG A 77 2.11 -10.63 2.10
CA ARG A 77 2.37 -10.53 0.65
C ARG A 77 2.70 -9.10 0.25
N LEU A 78 2.05 -8.10 0.86
CA LEU A 78 2.37 -6.70 0.63
C LEU A 78 3.84 -6.41 0.97
N LEU A 79 4.32 -6.85 2.14
CA LEU A 79 5.72 -6.64 2.54
C LEU A 79 6.71 -7.27 1.55
N LYS A 80 6.41 -8.47 1.03
CA LYS A 80 7.23 -9.11 -0.01
C LYS A 80 7.25 -8.34 -1.33
N ILE A 81 6.14 -7.72 -1.72
CA ILE A 81 6.08 -6.86 -2.92
C ILE A 81 6.93 -5.62 -2.70
N ILE A 82 6.86 -5.02 -1.50
CA ILE A 82 7.69 -3.88 -1.12
C ILE A 82 9.17 -4.26 -1.19
N ASP A 83 9.58 -5.39 -0.62
CA ASP A 83 10.97 -5.84 -0.69
C ASP A 83 11.47 -6.04 -2.12
N PHE A 84 10.63 -6.58 -3.00
CA PHE A 84 10.99 -6.87 -4.38
C PHE A 84 11.26 -5.57 -5.19
N TYR A 85 10.40 -4.56 -5.04
CA TYR A 85 10.53 -3.33 -5.83
C TYR A 85 11.42 -2.27 -5.18
N LEU A 86 11.47 -2.22 -3.84
CA LEU A 86 12.02 -1.11 -3.07
C LEU A 86 13.17 -1.54 -2.15
N GLY A 87 13.62 -2.79 -2.27
CA GLY A 87 14.71 -3.36 -1.49
C GLY A 87 14.24 -3.98 -0.18
N ALA A 88 14.96 -5.02 0.26
CA ALA A 88 14.65 -5.72 1.50
C ALA A 88 14.83 -4.84 2.74
N GLY A 89 14.09 -5.14 3.79
CA GLY A 89 14.21 -4.46 5.08
C GLY A 89 13.47 -5.21 6.19
N GLU A 90 13.44 -4.62 7.37
CA GLU A 90 12.81 -5.23 8.54
C GLU A 90 11.28 -5.33 8.37
N HIS A 91 10.71 -6.42 8.88
CA HIS A 91 9.28 -6.70 8.90
C HIS A 91 8.82 -6.81 10.37
N PRO A 92 7.55 -6.51 10.68
CA PRO A 92 7.05 -6.69 12.04
C PRO A 92 7.09 -8.16 12.47
N ASP A 93 7.54 -8.43 13.70
CA ASP A 93 7.69 -9.78 14.25
C ASP A 93 6.40 -10.61 14.22
N TRP A 94 5.24 -9.95 14.33
CA TRP A 94 3.94 -10.60 14.34
C TRP A 94 3.56 -11.24 12.99
N VAL A 95 4.21 -10.83 11.89
CA VAL A 95 3.99 -11.39 10.55
C VAL A 95 4.58 -12.80 10.42
N ASN A 96 5.62 -13.11 11.18
CA ASN A 96 6.34 -14.38 11.13
C ASN A 96 5.94 -15.36 12.25
N LYS A 97 5.00 -14.99 13.13
CA LYS A 97 4.53 -15.87 14.22
C LYS A 97 3.38 -16.78 13.74
N PRO A 98 3.43 -18.09 14.02
CA PRO A 98 2.30 -18.99 13.78
C PRO A 98 1.09 -18.59 14.65
N GLU A 99 -0.12 -18.77 14.12
CA GLU A 99 -1.40 -18.48 14.80
C GLU A 99 -1.69 -19.45 15.96
N THR A 100 -0.86 -19.43 17.00
CA THR A 100 -1.11 -20.16 18.25
C THR A 100 -1.04 -19.15 19.37
N GLU A 101 -2.21 -18.68 19.83
CA GLU A 101 -2.53 -18.17 21.19
C GLU A 101 -3.82 -17.33 21.22
N ASP A 102 -4.89 -17.71 20.50
CA ASP A 102 -6.25 -17.16 20.72
C ASP A 102 -7.31 -18.28 20.71
N ALA A 103 -6.95 -19.44 21.27
CA ALA A 103 -7.86 -20.56 21.53
C ALA A 103 -7.51 -21.19 22.88
N ALA A 104 -7.87 -20.48 23.95
CA ALA A 104 -7.98 -21.00 25.31
C ALA A 104 -9.14 -20.29 26.01
#